data_AF-A0A960UIA9-F1
#
_entry.id   AF-A0A960UIA9-F1
#
_cell.length_a   1.000
_cell.length_b   1.000
_cell.length_c   1.000
_cell.angle_alpha   90.00
_cell.angle_beta   90.00
_cell.angle_gamma   90.00
#
_symmetry.space_group_name_H-M   'P 1'
#
loop_
_entity.id
_entity.type
_entity.pdbx_description
1 polymer ?
#
loop_
_entity_poly.entity_id
_entity_poly.type
_entity_poly.pdbx_seq_one_letter_code
_entity_poly.pdbx_strand_id
1 'polypeptide(L)'
;SPPWGAHVRVDAGVRRGSEVSMHYDPMLAKLVVWGTDREEARRRMVWALRRFVVLGVSTNIEFLAAVVDHPAFAAGDLHTHFLDEHPLTPTPETAVDDPVAIAAALAAAGANGAGEGGVPTAERDDSPWQQGRHWRNV
;
A
#
# COMPACT_ATOMS: atom_id res chain seq x y z
N SER A 1 3.27 -3.70 -3.00
CA SER A 1 4.52 -3.42 -3.71
C SER A 1 5.30 -2.35 -2.97
N PRO A 2 6.62 -2.48 -2.83
CA PRO A 2 7.44 -1.45 -2.21
C PRO A 2 7.51 -0.18 -3.08
N PRO A 3 7.62 1.01 -2.48
CA PRO A 3 7.86 2.23 -3.23
C PRO A 3 9.27 2.20 -3.84
N TRP A 4 9.41 2.78 -5.03
CA TRP A 4 10.66 2.89 -5.75
C TRP A 4 10.83 4.31 -6.31
N GLY A 5 12.06 4.78 -6.44
CA GLY A 5 12.38 6.13 -6.90
C GLY A 5 13.75 6.59 -6.43
N ALA A 6 14.22 7.71 -6.96
CA ALA A 6 15.46 8.33 -6.49
C ALA A 6 15.37 8.62 -4.99
N HIS A 7 16.43 8.26 -4.26
CA HIS A 7 16.56 8.50 -2.82
C HIS A 7 15.57 7.73 -1.93
N VAL A 8 14.99 6.64 -2.42
CA VAL A 8 14.19 5.68 -1.63
C VAL A 8 14.88 4.31 -1.70
N ARG A 9 15.15 3.70 -0.54
CA ARG A 9 15.71 2.35 -0.41
C ARG A 9 14.80 1.49 0.44
N VAL A 10 14.57 0.26 0.00
CA VAL A 10 13.78 -0.73 0.74
C VAL A 10 14.62 -1.98 0.92
N ASP A 11 14.95 -2.30 2.18
CA ASP A 11 15.64 -3.54 2.55
C ASP A 11 14.59 -4.51 3.11
N ALA A 12 14.12 -5.48 2.30
CA ALA A 12 13.04 -6.39 2.65
C ALA A 12 13.54 -7.81 2.95
N GLY A 13 12.99 -8.43 4.00
CA GLY A 13 13.24 -9.84 4.36
C GLY A 13 12.21 -10.82 3.78
N VAL A 14 11.17 -10.30 3.13
CA VAL A 14 10.03 -11.05 2.60
C VAL A 14 9.78 -10.73 1.13
N ARG A 15 9.01 -11.58 0.45
CA ARG A 15 8.55 -11.37 -0.94
C ARG A 15 7.06 -11.69 -1.05
N ARG A 16 6.44 -11.36 -2.20
CA ARG A 16 5.03 -11.72 -2.46
C ARG A 16 4.86 -13.24 -2.30
N GLY A 17 3.82 -13.64 -1.56
CA GLY A 17 3.52 -15.03 -1.24
C GLY A 17 4.34 -15.63 -0.09
N SER A 18 5.21 -14.86 0.57
CA SER A 18 5.83 -15.28 1.83
C SER A 18 4.79 -15.42 2.94
N GLU A 19 4.93 -16.45 3.77
CA GLU A 19 4.19 -16.60 5.02
C GLU A 19 4.91 -15.83 6.13
N VAL A 20 4.16 -15.06 6.93
CA VAL A 20 4.67 -14.36 8.11
C VAL A 20 4.38 -15.20 9.34
N SER A 21 5.38 -15.92 9.84
CA SER A 21 5.24 -16.81 11.00
C SER A 21 5.17 -16.05 12.32
N MET A 22 4.45 -16.60 13.31
CA MET A 22 4.45 -16.11 14.70
C MET A 22 5.74 -16.42 15.48
N HIS A 23 6.63 -17.25 14.94
CA HIS A 23 7.83 -17.72 15.64
C HIS A 23 9.01 -16.74 15.60
N TYR A 24 8.93 -15.70 14.79
CA TYR A 24 9.99 -14.71 14.59
C TYR A 24 9.45 -13.29 14.72
N ASP A 25 10.35 -12.31 14.80
CA ASP A 25 9.99 -10.89 14.73
C ASP A 25 9.24 -10.59 13.42
N PRO A 26 8.04 -9.99 13.45
CA PRO A 26 7.23 -9.70 12.26
C PRO A 26 7.76 -8.55 11.38
N MET A 27 9.05 -8.19 11.49
CA MET A 27 9.67 -7.15 10.66
C MET A 27 9.70 -7.56 9.18
N LEU A 28 8.87 -6.90 8.37
CA LEU A 28 8.77 -7.17 6.92
C LEU A 28 9.89 -6.53 6.11
N ALA A 29 10.16 -5.24 6.35
CA ALA A 29 11.13 -4.46 5.60
C ALA A 29 11.56 -3.20 6.36
N LYS A 30 12.70 -2.63 5.96
CA LYS A 30 13.17 -1.31 6.37
C LYS A 30 13.03 -0.34 5.20
N LEU A 31 12.26 0.73 5.38
CA LEU A 31 12.15 1.83 4.43
C LEU A 31 13.10 2.95 4.86
N VAL A 32 14.00 3.34 3.96
CA VAL A 32 14.96 4.42 4.19
C VAL A 32 14.82 5.42 3.05
N VAL A 33 14.79 6.71 3.38
CA VAL A 33 14.79 7.78 2.39
C VAL A 33 15.91 8.77 2.66
N TRP A 34 16.32 9.49 1.62
CA TRP A 34 17.31 10.55 1.71
C TRP A 34 16.73 11.85 1.16
N GLY A 35 17.25 12.98 1.66
CA GLY A 35 16.95 14.33 1.20
C GLY A 35 18.14 15.24 1.50
N THR A 36 18.18 16.39 0.84
CA THR A 36 19.24 17.40 1.04
C THR A 36 19.14 18.05 2.41
N ASP A 37 17.94 18.10 2.98
CA ASP A 37 17.67 18.48 4.35
C ASP A 37 16.67 17.51 5.02
N ARG A 38 16.46 17.71 6.33
CA ARG A 38 15.56 16.87 7.15
C ARG A 38 14.11 16.93 6.67
N GLU A 39 13.64 18.09 6.25
CA GLU A 39 12.24 18.27 5.86
C GLU A 39 11.98 17.65 4.49
N GLU A 40 12.92 17.71 3.55
CA GLU A 40 12.86 16.99 2.28
C GLU A 40 12.81 15.48 2.52
N ALA A 41 13.70 14.96 3.37
CA ALA A 41 13.68 13.56 3.76
C ALA A 41 12.36 13.16 4.43
N ARG A 42 11.83 13.99 5.35
CA ARG A 42 10.54 13.76 6.02
C ARG A 42 9.40 13.68 5.03
N ARG A 43 9.23 14.68 4.15
CA ARG A 43 8.17 14.68 3.12
C ARG A 43 8.29 13.47 2.19
N ARG A 44 9.51 13.09 1.81
CA ARG A 44 9.74 11.88 0.99
C ARG A 44 9.38 10.61 1.74
N MET A 45 9.66 10.53 3.06
CA MET A 45 9.27 9.40 3.90
C MET A 45 7.74 9.26 3.97
N VAL A 46 7.02 10.36 4.21
CA VAL A 46 5.54 10.37 4.20
C VAL A 46 5.00 9.90 2.84
N TRP A 47 5.56 10.42 1.75
CA TRP A 47 5.18 10.03 0.39
C TRP A 47 5.41 8.54 0.12
N ALA A 48 6.53 8.00 0.58
CA ALA A 48 6.92 6.61 0.38
C ALA A 48 6.07 5.65 1.23
N LEU A 49 5.82 5.99 2.50
CA LEU A 49 4.94 5.21 3.38
C LEU A 49 3.51 5.12 2.81
N ARG A 50 2.93 6.23 2.37
CA ARG A 50 1.58 6.26 1.74
C ARG A 50 1.47 5.47 0.44
N ARG A 51 2.60 5.06 -0.16
CA ARG A 51 2.66 4.23 -1.38
C ARG A 51 3.13 2.81 -1.10
N PHE A 52 3.47 2.49 0.15
CA PHE A 52 3.92 1.17 0.51
C PHE A 52 2.71 0.26 0.72
N VAL A 53 2.34 -0.46 -0.34
CA VAL A 53 1.21 -1.38 -0.30
C VAL A 53 1.65 -2.75 0.17
N VAL A 54 1.09 -3.21 1.30
CA VAL A 54 1.21 -4.59 1.80
C VAL A 54 -0.20 -5.09 2.09
N LEU A 55 -0.59 -6.20 1.47
CA LEU A 55 -1.93 -6.77 1.59
C LEU A 55 -1.84 -8.16 2.24
N GLY A 56 -2.90 -8.54 2.95
CA GLY A 56 -3.05 -9.87 3.57
C GLY A 56 -2.53 -9.98 5.00
N VAL A 57 -1.92 -8.93 5.54
CA VAL A 57 -1.49 -8.83 6.94
C VAL A 57 -1.72 -7.41 7.45
N SER A 58 -2.00 -7.27 8.75
CA SER A 58 -2.01 -5.96 9.40
C SER A 58 -0.59 -5.38 9.43
N THR A 59 -0.45 -4.07 9.20
CA THR A 59 0.84 -3.38 9.23
C THR A 59 0.77 -2.10 10.06
N ASN A 60 1.92 -1.61 10.50
CA ASN A 60 2.06 -0.33 11.19
C ASN A 60 2.36 0.85 10.24
N ILE A 61 2.18 0.68 8.92
CA ILE A 61 2.58 1.68 7.91
C ILE A 61 1.85 3.02 8.13
N GLU A 62 0.53 2.99 8.34
CA GLU A 62 -0.26 4.20 8.61
C GLU A 62 0.13 4.89 9.91
N PHE A 63 0.44 4.11 10.95
CA PHE A 63 0.93 4.65 12.21
C PHE A 63 2.28 5.35 12.02
N LEU A 64 3.23 4.73 11.31
CA LEU A 64 4.52 5.34 11.01
C LEU A 64 4.37 6.60 10.14
N ALA A 65 3.43 6.60 9.18
CA ALA A 65 3.14 7.77 8.37
C ALA A 65 2.60 8.92 9.24
N ALA A 66 1.69 8.63 10.17
CA ALA A 66 1.16 9.60 11.12
C ALA A 66 2.25 10.17 12.04
N VAL A 67 3.16 9.33 12.55
CA VAL A 67 4.31 9.78 13.38
C VAL A 67 5.17 10.77 12.60
N VAL A 68 5.58 10.42 11.38
CA VAL A 68 6.46 11.25 10.56
C VAL A 68 5.77 12.53 10.06
N ASP A 69 4.44 12.50 9.91
CA ASP A 69 3.64 13.67 9.53
C ASP A 69 3.25 14.58 10.71
N HIS A 70 3.50 14.15 11.95
CA HIS A 70 3.14 14.92 13.14
C HIS A 70 3.96 16.22 13.26
N PRO A 71 3.36 17.37 13.64
CA PRO A 71 4.07 18.66 13.74
C PRO A 71 5.28 18.65 14.67
N ALA A 72 5.20 17.99 15.83
CA ALA A 72 6.34 17.87 16.75
C ALA A 72 7.49 17.05 16.15
N PHE A 73 7.16 15.99 15.39
CA PHE A 73 8.16 15.27 14.61
C PHE A 73 8.78 16.16 13.55
N ALA A 74 7.98 16.94 12.81
CA ALA A 74 8.48 17.90 11.81
C ALA A 74 9.39 18.97 12.43
N ALA A 75 9.08 19.46 13.62
CA ALA A 75 9.91 20.40 14.38
C ALA A 75 11.23 19.78 14.92
N GLY A 76 11.31 18.45 15.00
CA GLY A 76 12.45 17.74 15.57
C GLY A 76 12.43 17.67 17.09
N ASP A 77 11.29 17.96 17.70
CA ASP A 77 11.05 17.85 19.14
C ASP A 77 10.80 16.37 19.49
N LEU A 78 11.89 15.62 19.67
CA LEU A 78 11.88 14.17 19.80
C LEU A 78 12.61 13.75 21.09
N HIS A 79 11.95 12.88 21.85
CA HIS A 79 12.50 12.22 23.03
C HIS A 79 11.84 10.84 23.19
N THR A 80 12.30 10.07 24.18
CA THR A 80 11.87 8.67 24.40
C THR A 80 10.41 8.53 24.82
N HIS A 81 9.76 9.60 25.25
CA HIS A 81 8.34 9.65 25.65
C HIS A 81 7.43 10.26 24.58
N PHE A 82 7.95 10.55 23.38
CA PHE A 82 7.20 11.23 22.32
C PHE A 82 5.83 10.60 22.04
N LEU A 83 5.76 9.26 21.98
CA LEU A 83 4.52 8.55 21.67
C LEU A 83 3.55 8.48 22.87
N ASP A 84 4.05 8.64 24.10
CA ASP A 84 3.22 8.74 25.30
C ASP A 84 2.50 10.10 25.35
N GLU A 85 3.20 11.16 24.91
CA GLU A 85 2.69 12.54 24.90
C GLU A 85 1.86 12.88 23.65
N HIS A 86 2.11 12.16 22.55
CA HIS A 86 1.39 12.32 21.29
C HIS A 86 0.72 10.99 20.90
N PRO A 87 -0.39 10.62 21.56
CA PRO A 87 -1.13 9.41 21.20
C PRO A 87 -1.70 9.53 19.79
N LEU A 88 -1.17 8.72 18.87
CA LEU A 88 -1.61 8.67 17.48
C LEU A 88 -2.52 7.45 17.31
N THR A 89 -3.78 7.71 17.01
CA THR A 89 -4.69 6.66 16.55
C THR A 89 -4.61 6.63 15.03
N PRO A 90 -4.08 5.57 14.40
CA PRO A 90 -4.17 5.45 12.95
C PRO A 90 -5.65 5.51 12.58
N THR A 91 -5.97 6.30 11.54
CA THR A 91 -7.35 6.37 11.06
C THR A 91 -7.79 4.95 10.74
N PRO A 92 -8.89 4.45 11.35
CA PRO A 92 -9.40 3.14 10.99
C PRO A 92 -9.58 3.12 9.48
N GLU A 93 -9.16 2.03 8.84
CA GLU A 93 -9.43 1.78 7.43
C GLU A 93 -10.96 1.84 7.27
N THR A 94 -11.45 3.01 6.87
CA THR A 94 -12.88 3.28 6.87
C THR A 94 -13.44 2.56 5.67
N ALA A 95 -14.63 1.96 5.81
CA ALA A 95 -15.32 1.43 4.65
C ALA A 95 -15.35 2.51 3.56
N VAL A 96 -14.88 2.16 2.36
CA VAL A 96 -14.90 3.07 1.23
C VAL A 96 -16.36 3.22 0.80
N ASP A 97 -17.06 4.19 1.40
CA ASP A 97 -18.45 4.51 1.07
C ASP A 97 -18.55 5.52 -0.09
N ASP A 98 -17.46 5.73 -0.82
CA ASP A 98 -17.42 6.56 -2.03
C ASP A 98 -17.74 5.70 -3.27
N PRO A 99 -18.91 5.91 -3.92
CA PRO A 99 -19.29 5.16 -5.12
C PRO A 99 -18.27 5.28 -6.26
N VAL A 100 -17.53 6.41 -6.34
CA VAL A 100 -16.49 6.61 -7.36
C VAL A 100 -15.29 5.71 -7.08
N ALA A 101 -14.85 5.65 -5.83
CA ALA A 101 -13.75 4.77 -5.43
C ALA A 101 -14.14 3.28 -5.58
N ILE A 102 -15.37 2.90 -5.24
CA ILE A 102 -15.90 1.56 -5.48
C ILE A 102 -15.92 1.24 -6.99
N ALA A 103 -16.46 2.13 -7.81
CA ALA A 103 -16.53 1.94 -9.26
C ALA A 103 -15.13 1.84 -9.89
N ALA A 104 -14.17 2.66 -9.44
CA ALA A 104 -12.79 2.62 -9.88
C ALA A 104 -12.11 1.29 -9.50
N ALA A 105 -12.34 0.80 -8.27
CA ALA A 105 -11.82 -0.48 -7.81
C ALA A 105 -12.39 -1.65 -8.63
N LEU A 106 -13.71 -1.65 -8.90
CA LEU A 106 -14.36 -2.67 -9.74
C LEU A 106 -13.85 -2.63 -11.19
N ALA A 107 -13.68 -1.45 -11.78
CA ALA A 107 -13.14 -1.30 -13.12
C ALA A 107 -11.68 -1.79 -13.20
N ALA A 108 -10.86 -1.46 -12.20
CA ALA A 108 -9.48 -1.94 -12.10
C ALA A 108 -9.42 -3.48 -11.93
N ALA A 109 -10.32 -4.05 -11.11
CA ALA A 109 -10.42 -5.50 -10.94
C ALA A 109 -10.84 -6.21 -12.24
N GLY A 110 -11.82 -5.66 -12.97
CA GLY A 110 -12.25 -6.17 -14.27
C GLY A 110 -11.15 -6.13 -15.34
N ALA A 111 -10.31 -5.10 -15.33
CA ALA A 111 -9.14 -5.00 -16.22
C ALA A 111 -8.06 -6.05 -15.90
N ASN A 112 -7.88 -6.39 -14.62
CA ASN A 112 -6.89 -7.38 -14.17
C ASN A 112 -7.37 -8.83 -14.33
N GLY A 113 -8.68 -9.07 -14.44
CA GLY A 113 -9.28 -10.41 -14.59
C GLY A 113 -9.10 -11.06 -15.96
N ALA A 114 -8.54 -10.36 -16.95
CA ALA A 114 -8.34 -10.88 -18.30
C ALA A 114 -7.09 -11.79 -18.45
N GLY A 115 -6.30 -11.99 -17.38
CA GLY A 115 -4.96 -12.60 -17.49
C GLY A 115 -4.70 -13.94 -16.80
N GLU A 116 -5.38 -14.29 -15.70
CA GLU A 116 -4.97 -15.43 -14.87
C GLU A 116 -6.19 -16.19 -14.32
N GLY A 117 -6.66 -17.21 -15.05
CA GLY A 117 -7.74 -18.09 -14.57
C GLY A 117 -8.49 -18.93 -15.61
N GLY A 118 -8.23 -18.73 -16.91
CA GLY A 118 -8.79 -19.61 -17.94
C GLY A 118 -8.11 -20.97 -17.91
N VAL A 119 -8.87 -22.06 -17.73
CA VAL A 119 -8.47 -23.40 -18.16
C VAL A 119 -7.95 -23.27 -19.60
N PRO A 120 -6.74 -23.74 -19.95
CA PRO A 120 -6.24 -23.65 -21.32
C PRO A 120 -7.09 -24.57 -22.19
N THR A 121 -8.19 -24.04 -22.71
CA THR A 121 -8.94 -24.62 -23.80
C THR A 121 -8.27 -24.14 -25.08
N ALA A 122 -7.98 -25.07 -25.98
CA ALA A 122 -7.05 -24.91 -27.10
C ALA A 122 -7.53 -23.98 -28.23
N GLU A 123 -8.53 -23.13 -28.00
CA GLU A 123 -9.02 -22.15 -28.98
C GLU A 123 -9.24 -20.82 -28.28
N ARG A 124 -8.45 -19.80 -28.66
CA ARG A 124 -8.88 -18.41 -28.45
C ARG A 124 -10.02 -18.16 -29.43
N ASP A 125 -11.22 -18.51 -29.01
CA ASP A 125 -12.45 -18.12 -29.69
C ASP A 125 -12.71 -16.65 -29.35
N ASP A 126 -12.75 -15.76 -30.35
CA ASP A 126 -13.05 -14.32 -30.23
C ASP A 126 -14.53 -14.06 -29.86
N SER A 127 -15.10 -14.98 -29.08
CA SER A 127 -16.50 -15.06 -28.74
C SER A 127 -16.96 -13.80 -28.02
N PRO A 128 -18.10 -13.20 -28.42
CA PRO A 128 -18.67 -12.02 -27.75
C PRO A 128 -18.91 -12.26 -26.26
N TRP A 129 -19.11 -13.53 -25.85
CA TRP A 129 -19.39 -13.97 -24.49
C TRP A 129 -18.17 -13.88 -23.56
N GLN A 130 -16.95 -13.74 -24.09
CA GLN A 130 -15.72 -13.61 -23.31
C GLN A 130 -15.23 -12.15 -23.18
N GLN A 131 -15.82 -11.21 -23.91
CA GLN A 131 -15.25 -9.86 -24.07
C GLN A 131 -15.60 -8.87 -22.93
N GLY A 132 -16.30 -9.29 -21.88
CA GLY A 132 -16.56 -8.47 -20.68
C GLY A 132 -17.30 -7.14 -20.94
N ARG A 133 -17.85 -6.93 -22.15
CA ARG A 133 -18.53 -5.70 -22.54
C ARG A 133 -20.02 -5.76 -22.18
N HIS A 134 -20.57 -4.59 -21.86
CA HIS A 134 -21.95 -4.35 -21.43
C HIS A 134 -22.98 -4.79 -22.49
N TRP A 135 -23.28 -6.08 -22.53
CA TRP A 135 -24.38 -6.58 -23.34
C TRP A 135 -25.72 -6.14 -22.73
N ARG A 136 -26.58 -5.55 -23.54
CA ARG A 136 -27.96 -5.20 -23.17
C ARG A 136 -28.87 -5.59 -24.33
N ASN A 137 -29.92 -6.35 -24.02
CA ASN A 137 -31.05 -6.50 -24.94
C ASN A 137 -31.81 -5.18 -24.94
N VAL A 138 -32.05 -4.64 -26.13
CA VAL A 138 -33.01 -3.55 -26.35
C VAL A 138 -34.34 -4.17 -26.74
#